data_AF-M5BFN8-F1
#
_entry.id   AF-M5BFN8-F1
#
_cell.length_a   1.000
_cell.length_b   1.000
_cell.length_c   1.000
_cell.angle_alpha   90.00
_cell.angle_beta   90.00
_cell.angle_gamma   90.00
#
_symmetry.space_group_name_H-M   'P 1'
#
loop_
_entity.id
_entity.type
_entity.pdbx_description
1 polymer ?
#
loop_
_entity_poly.entity_id
_entity_poly.type
_entity_poly.pdbx_seq_one_letter_code
_entity_poly.pdbx_strand_id
1 'polypeptide(L)'
;CLGSQYAGWSLSVEDKGKKYHVLGSGPARALGSPEKLFDELGYRDKADRAPPAALVEHVAKACKVSTDALTIVYAPTSSLAGTVQIAARCLEVALHKAHELHFPLHDIVDGMATAPLPPPAPSFVI
;
A
#
# COMPACT_ATOMS: atom_id res chain seq x y z
N CYS A 1 -1.59 -5.90 9.36
CA CYS A 1 -1.64 -4.68 8.53
C CYS A 1 -0.32 -4.34 7.81
N LEU A 2 0.79 -4.10 8.53
CA LEU A 2 2.02 -3.47 7.99
C LEU A 2 2.61 -4.13 6.73
N GLY A 3 2.66 -5.47 6.66
CA GLY A 3 3.16 -6.21 5.50
C GLY A 3 2.28 -6.17 4.24
N SER A 4 1.18 -5.42 4.22
CA SER A 4 0.35 -5.25 3.02
C SER A 4 -0.35 -3.89 3.02
N GLN A 5 -1.30 -3.67 3.94
CA GLN A 5 -2.20 -2.51 3.96
C GLN A 5 -1.45 -1.16 3.93
N TYR A 6 -0.39 -1.02 4.74
CA TYR A 6 0.39 0.21 4.89
C TYR A 6 0.85 0.83 3.56
N ALA A 7 0.79 2.16 3.48
CA ALA A 7 1.01 2.94 2.26
C ALA A 7 2.49 3.34 2.03
N GLY A 8 3.43 2.50 2.44
CA GLY A 8 4.87 2.85 2.51
C GLY A 8 5.64 2.84 1.18
N TRP A 9 5.08 2.27 0.10
CA TRP A 9 5.81 2.19 -1.17
C TRP A 9 5.64 3.46 -2.00
N SER A 10 6.55 4.43 -1.81
CA SER A 10 6.61 5.62 -2.66
C SER A 10 6.96 5.23 -4.11
N LEU A 11 6.04 5.53 -5.04
CA LEU A 11 6.18 5.29 -6.47
C LEU A 11 6.17 6.64 -7.20
N SER A 12 7.12 6.81 -8.13
CA SER A 12 7.30 8.06 -8.89
C SER A 12 7.57 7.75 -10.36
N VAL A 13 6.72 8.26 -11.25
CA VAL A 13 6.81 8.04 -12.71
C VAL A 13 6.56 9.35 -13.45
N GLU A 14 7.22 9.56 -14.58
CA GLU A 14 6.99 10.70 -15.48
C GLU A 14 6.27 10.22 -16.76
N ASP A 15 5.12 10.81 -17.10
CA ASP A 15 4.43 10.63 -18.38
C ASP A 15 4.22 11.99 -19.03
N LYS A 16 4.64 12.14 -20.30
CA LYS A 16 4.47 13.35 -21.13
C LYS A 16 4.86 14.66 -20.40
N GLY A 17 5.97 14.63 -19.66
CA GLY A 17 6.49 15.79 -18.91
C GLY A 17 5.73 16.12 -17.62
N LYS A 18 4.79 15.29 -17.18
CA LYS A 18 4.13 15.38 -15.87
C LYS A 18 4.66 14.30 -14.94
N LYS A 19 5.05 14.68 -13.74
CA LYS A 19 5.46 13.75 -12.68
C LYS A 19 4.26 13.32 -11.85
N TYR A 20 4.09 12.02 -11.72
CA TYR A 20 3.07 11.35 -10.93
C TYR A 20 3.75 10.71 -9.73
N HIS A 21 3.35 11.14 -8.53
CA HIS A 21 3.78 10.57 -7.26
C HIS A 21 2.58 9.90 -6.59
N VAL A 22 2.70 8.61 -6.25
CA VAL A 22 1.63 7.85 -5.60
C VAL A 22 2.22 6.98 -4.48
N LEU A 23 1.43 6.77 -3.42
CA LEU A 23 1.77 5.86 -2.34
C LEU A 23 1.11 4.50 -2.60
N GLY A 24 1.93 3.50 -2.92
CA GLY A 24 1.51 2.12 -3.08
C GLY A 24 1.09 1.50 -1.74
N SER A 25 -0.01 0.76 -1.77
CA SER A 25 -0.55 -0.05 -0.67
C SER A 25 -0.85 -1.47 -1.18
N GLY A 26 -1.03 -2.43 -0.28
CA GLY A 26 -1.49 -3.78 -0.61
C GLY A 26 -0.37 -4.81 -0.83
N PRO A 27 -0.72 -6.06 -1.20
CA PRO A 27 0.18 -7.21 -1.14
C PRO A 27 1.38 -7.12 -2.10
N ALA A 28 1.25 -6.37 -3.19
CA ALA A 28 2.35 -6.08 -4.12
C ALA A 28 3.61 -5.52 -3.41
N ARG A 29 3.45 -4.83 -2.29
CA ARG A 29 4.58 -4.36 -1.47
C ARG A 29 5.46 -5.49 -0.96
N ALA A 30 4.87 -6.61 -0.54
CA ALA A 30 5.59 -7.78 -0.03
C ALA A 30 6.39 -8.54 -1.12
N LEU A 31 6.04 -8.34 -2.40
CA LEU A 31 6.74 -8.89 -3.56
C LEU A 31 7.90 -8.00 -4.02
N GLY A 32 7.66 -6.67 -4.13
CA GLY A 32 8.53 -5.77 -4.88
C GLY A 32 8.98 -4.47 -4.21
N SER A 33 8.51 -4.14 -3.00
CA SER A 33 8.86 -2.87 -2.36
C SER A 33 10.26 -2.89 -1.70
N PRO A 34 11.09 -1.85 -1.89
CA PRO A 34 12.42 -1.73 -1.26
C PRO A 34 12.36 -1.31 0.23
N GLU A 35 11.18 -1.31 0.87
CA GLU A 35 11.02 -0.99 2.29
C GLU A 35 11.75 -2.00 3.20
N LYS A 36 12.57 -1.47 4.14
CA LYS A 36 13.26 -2.23 5.20
C LYS A 36 12.31 -2.91 6.19
N LEU A 37 11.12 -2.33 6.37
CA LEU A 37 10.03 -2.84 7.21
C LEU A 37 9.77 -4.34 6.99
N PHE A 38 9.88 -4.84 5.77
CA PHE A 38 9.69 -6.26 5.45
C PHE A 38 10.83 -7.16 5.95
N ASP A 39 12.05 -6.64 6.06
CA ASP A 39 13.19 -7.37 6.60
C ASP A 39 13.08 -7.44 8.14
N GLU A 40 12.58 -6.37 8.77
CA GLU A 40 12.23 -6.30 10.19
C GLU A 40 11.03 -7.20 10.55
N LEU A 41 10.05 -7.33 9.64
CA LEU A 41 8.93 -8.29 9.74
C LEU A 41 9.33 -9.74 9.40
N GLY A 42 10.54 -9.97 8.85
CA GLY A 42 10.96 -11.29 8.35
C GLY A 42 10.09 -11.86 7.22
N TYR A 43 9.37 -11.01 6.47
CA TYR A 43 8.29 -11.42 5.57
C TYR A 43 8.45 -10.86 4.16
N ARG A 44 8.44 -11.74 3.16
CA ARG A 44 8.36 -11.44 1.73
C ARG A 44 7.46 -12.47 1.06
N ASP A 45 6.69 -12.04 0.07
CA ASP A 45 5.78 -12.91 -0.69
C ASP A 45 6.48 -13.49 -1.94
N LYS A 46 5.84 -14.44 -2.65
CA LYS A 46 6.35 -15.06 -3.89
C LYS A 46 5.24 -15.22 -4.93
N ALA A 47 5.57 -15.06 -6.20
CA ALA A 47 4.64 -15.18 -7.32
C ALA A 47 5.30 -15.80 -8.55
N ASP A 48 4.51 -16.51 -9.37
CA ASP A 48 5.05 -17.53 -10.29
C ASP A 48 5.10 -17.16 -11.80
N ARG A 49 4.46 -16.07 -12.30
CA ARG A 49 4.38 -15.76 -13.76
C ARG A 49 4.32 -14.26 -14.14
N ALA A 50 4.82 -13.92 -15.35
CA ALA A 50 5.00 -12.54 -15.85
C ALA A 50 4.84 -12.30 -17.40
N PRO A 51 3.94 -11.41 -17.85
CA PRO A 51 4.10 -10.57 -19.08
C PRO A 51 4.02 -9.00 -18.88
N PRO A 52 4.20 -8.15 -19.93
CA PRO A 52 4.22 -6.65 -19.92
C PRO A 52 2.93 -5.98 -20.49
N ALA A 53 2.63 -4.65 -20.44
CA ALA A 53 3.29 -3.40 -20.01
C ALA A 53 2.27 -2.47 -19.25
N ALA A 54 2.43 -1.20 -18.82
CA ALA A 54 3.46 -0.15 -18.98
C ALA A 54 3.72 0.66 -17.66
N LEU A 55 2.77 1.43 -17.08
CA LEU A 55 2.88 1.83 -15.65
C LEU A 55 2.83 0.59 -14.75
N VAL A 56 1.93 -0.31 -15.13
CA VAL A 56 1.83 -1.69 -14.65
C VAL A 56 3.19 -2.40 -14.77
N GLU A 57 3.99 -2.13 -15.79
CA GLU A 57 5.31 -2.74 -16.05
C GLU A 57 6.37 -2.36 -15.01
N HIS A 58 6.37 -1.12 -14.50
CA HIS A 58 7.31 -0.72 -13.43
C HIS A 58 7.02 -1.51 -12.15
N VAL A 59 5.75 -1.52 -11.72
CA VAL A 59 5.33 -2.21 -10.50
C VAL A 59 5.41 -3.74 -10.68
N ALA A 60 5.01 -4.27 -11.84
CA ALA A 60 5.15 -5.68 -12.17
C ALA A 60 6.64 -6.09 -12.18
N LYS A 61 7.53 -5.36 -12.86
CA LYS A 61 8.98 -5.63 -12.86
C LYS A 61 9.56 -5.64 -11.44
N ALA A 62 9.15 -4.72 -10.57
CA ALA A 62 9.56 -4.72 -9.17
C ALA A 62 9.05 -5.95 -8.41
N CYS A 63 7.77 -6.30 -8.57
CA CYS A 63 7.17 -7.49 -7.97
C CYS A 63 7.59 -8.82 -8.61
N LYS A 64 8.32 -8.81 -9.74
CA LYS A 64 8.50 -9.94 -10.69
C LYS A 64 7.18 -10.47 -11.27
N VAL A 65 6.17 -9.60 -11.21
CA VAL A 65 4.78 -9.67 -11.67
C VAL A 65 4.62 -9.83 -13.19
N SER A 66 3.46 -10.36 -13.57
CA SER A 66 2.72 -10.09 -14.80
C SER A 66 2.01 -8.73 -14.72
N THR A 67 1.72 -8.12 -15.87
CA THR A 67 0.78 -6.99 -15.97
C THR A 67 -0.68 -7.45 -16.07
N ASP A 68 -0.97 -8.54 -16.80
CA ASP A 68 -2.29 -9.20 -16.85
C ASP A 68 -2.72 -9.86 -15.52
N ALA A 69 -1.78 -10.07 -14.59
CA ALA A 69 -2.04 -10.52 -13.22
C ALA A 69 -1.61 -9.49 -12.16
N LEU A 70 -1.28 -8.25 -12.56
CA LEU A 70 -1.17 -7.11 -11.63
C LEU A 70 -2.46 -6.28 -11.68
N THR A 71 -3.42 -6.67 -10.85
CA THR A 71 -4.63 -5.87 -10.62
C THR A 71 -4.29 -4.61 -9.83
N ILE A 72 -4.33 -3.44 -10.48
CA ILE A 72 -4.22 -2.14 -9.81
C ILE A 72 -5.62 -1.65 -9.45
N VAL A 73 -5.93 -1.56 -8.16
CA VAL A 73 -7.15 -0.90 -7.66
C VAL A 73 -6.84 0.58 -7.40
N TYR A 74 -7.45 1.47 -8.18
CA TYR A 74 -7.32 2.91 -8.01
C TYR A 74 -8.63 3.53 -7.48
N ALA A 75 -8.53 4.33 -6.42
CA ALA A 75 -9.66 5.06 -5.84
C ALA A 75 -9.20 6.47 -5.41
N PRO A 76 -9.77 7.56 -5.96
CA PRO A 76 -9.53 8.91 -5.48
C PRO A 76 -9.91 9.06 -4.00
N THR A 77 -9.17 9.86 -3.24
CA THR A 77 -9.37 10.07 -1.80
C THR A 77 -10.74 10.65 -1.45
N SER A 78 -11.36 11.43 -2.35
CA SER A 78 -12.73 11.97 -2.22
C SER A 78 -13.84 10.98 -2.63
N SER A 79 -13.50 9.83 -3.22
CA SER A 79 -14.49 8.80 -3.56
C SER A 79 -14.89 7.96 -2.33
N LEU A 80 -16.07 7.33 -2.37
CA LEU A 80 -16.51 6.41 -1.31
C LEU A 80 -15.50 5.25 -1.07
N ALA A 81 -14.92 4.70 -2.14
CA ALA A 81 -13.88 3.69 -2.02
C ALA A 81 -12.61 4.25 -1.34
N GLY A 82 -12.26 5.51 -1.62
CA GLY A 82 -11.16 6.24 -0.99
C GLY A 82 -11.38 6.50 0.50
N THR A 83 -12.56 7.02 0.88
CA THR A 83 -12.86 7.30 2.30
C THR A 83 -12.99 6.02 3.12
N VAL A 84 -13.60 4.97 2.57
CA VAL A 84 -13.70 3.64 3.21
C VAL A 84 -12.33 3.00 3.39
N GLN A 85 -11.47 2.96 2.36
CA GLN A 85 -10.14 2.34 2.50
C GLN A 85 -9.21 3.13 3.42
N ILE A 86 -9.42 4.43 3.63
CA ILE A 86 -8.72 5.22 4.65
C ILE A 86 -9.23 4.88 6.06
N ALA A 87 -10.55 4.89 6.29
CA ALA A 87 -11.12 4.58 7.60
C ALA A 87 -10.80 3.15 8.09
N ALA A 88 -10.73 2.19 7.16
CA ALA A 88 -10.33 0.80 7.42
C ALA A 88 -8.86 0.64 7.90
N ARG A 89 -8.06 1.71 7.94
CA ARG A 89 -6.66 1.70 8.42
C ARG A 89 -6.51 2.03 9.90
N CYS A 90 -7.59 2.21 10.65
CA CYS A 90 -7.50 2.52 12.08
C CYS A 90 -6.61 1.54 12.89
N LEU A 91 -6.65 0.23 12.58
CA LEU A 91 -5.73 -0.76 13.15
C LEU A 91 -4.30 -0.63 12.59
N GLU A 92 -4.15 -0.37 11.30
CA GLU A 92 -2.84 -0.16 10.65
C GLU A 92 -2.09 1.03 11.29
N VAL A 93 -2.77 2.14 11.54
CA VAL A 93 -2.20 3.34 12.16
C VAL A 93 -1.70 3.06 13.57
N ALA A 94 -2.44 2.27 14.36
CA ALA A 94 -2.01 1.84 15.69
C ALA A 94 -0.75 0.94 15.62
N LEU A 95 -0.73 -0.05 14.72
CA LEU A 95 0.42 -0.95 14.52
C LEU A 95 1.64 -0.21 13.98
N HIS A 96 1.45 0.74 13.06
CA HIS A 96 2.51 1.62 12.55
C HIS A 96 3.05 2.49 13.67
N LYS A 97 2.20 3.05 14.55
CA LYS A 97 2.70 3.85 15.67
C LYS A 97 3.41 3.01 16.74
N ALA A 98 3.04 1.75 16.93
CA ALA A 98 3.80 0.82 17.78
C ALA A 98 5.21 0.55 17.20
N HIS A 99 5.31 0.28 15.90
CA HIS A 99 6.58 0.12 15.17
C HIS A 99 7.48 1.36 15.25
N GLU A 100 6.92 2.54 15.01
CA GLU A 100 7.56 3.87 15.14
C GLU A 100 7.86 4.29 16.59
N LEU A 101 7.51 3.46 17.58
CA LEU A 101 7.93 3.57 18.98
C LEU A 101 8.86 2.41 19.39
N HIS A 102 9.33 1.63 18.42
CA HIS A 102 10.19 0.45 18.59
C HIS A 102 9.59 -0.64 19.50
N PHE A 103 8.27 -0.73 19.58
CA PHE A 103 7.59 -1.84 20.25
C PHE A 103 7.81 -3.15 19.45
N PRO A 104 8.12 -4.29 20.10
CA PRO A 104 8.32 -5.56 19.39
C PRO A 104 7.03 -6.04 18.72
N LEU A 105 6.96 -5.94 17.39
CA LEU A 105 5.74 -6.28 16.64
C LEU A 105 5.30 -7.75 16.78
N HIS A 106 6.19 -8.65 17.18
CA HIS A 106 5.88 -10.06 17.44
C HIS A 106 5.12 -10.30 18.76
N ASP A 107 5.13 -9.33 19.69
CA ASP A 107 4.32 -9.39 20.91
C ASP A 107 2.85 -8.99 20.65
N ILE A 108 2.53 -8.45 19.47
CA ILE A 108 1.17 -8.10 19.07
C ILE A 108 0.49 -9.31 18.40
N VAL A 109 -0.22 -10.11 19.19
CA VAL A 109 -0.85 -11.36 18.73
C VAL A 109 -2.03 -11.11 17.77
N ASP A 110 -2.91 -10.16 18.08
CA ASP A 110 -4.10 -9.81 17.29
C ASP A 110 -4.58 -8.38 17.64
N GLY A 111 -5.56 -7.84 16.90
CA GLY A 111 -6.21 -6.58 17.24
C GLY A 111 -7.43 -6.25 16.39
N MET A 112 -8.39 -5.53 16.98
CA MET A 112 -9.58 -5.01 16.31
C MET A 112 -9.66 -3.48 16.50
N ALA A 113 -10.08 -2.76 15.46
CA ALA A 113 -10.36 -1.33 15.54
C ALA A 113 -11.56 -0.96 14.65
N THR A 114 -12.25 0.11 15.03
CA THR A 114 -13.39 0.66 14.30
C THR A 114 -13.22 2.18 14.20
N ALA A 115 -13.50 2.75 13.02
CA ALA A 115 -13.53 4.19 12.81
C ALA A 115 -14.80 4.58 12.01
N PRO A 116 -15.38 5.76 12.27
CA PRO A 116 -16.49 6.27 11.46
C PRO A 116 -16.00 6.62 10.05
N LEU A 117 -16.88 6.50 9.06
CA LEU A 117 -16.62 7.06 7.73
C LEU A 117 -16.74 8.60 7.80
N PRO A 118 -15.80 9.36 7.21
CA PRO A 118 -15.95 10.81 7.08
C PRO A 118 -17.09 11.13 6.10
N PRO A 119 -17.76 12.30 6.24
CA PRO A 119 -18.72 12.75 5.26
C PRO A 119 -18.06 12.98 3.88
N PRO A 120 -18.82 12.90 2.77
CA PRO A 120 -18.27 13.14 1.43
C PRO A 120 -17.66 14.54 1.31
N ALA A 121 -16.38 14.61 0.95
CA ALA A 121 -15.68 15.86 0.67
C ALA A 121 -15.74 16.18 -0.84
N PRO A 122 -16.07 17.43 -1.25
CA PRO A 122 -16.22 17.78 -2.67
C PRO A 122 -14.91 17.78 -3.45
N SER A 123 -13.76 17.90 -2.78
CA SER A 123 -12.43 17.83 -3.37
C SER A 123 -11.43 17.23 -2.38
N PHE A 124 -10.23 16.92 -2.88
CA PHE A 124 -9.06 16.80 -2.03
C PHE A 124 -8.70 18.19 -1.45
N VAL A 125 -8.04 18.23 -0.29
CA VAL A 125 -7.44 19.44 0.27
C VAL A 125 -5.95 19.40 -0.04
N ILE A 126 -5.41 20.51 -0.56
CA ILE A 126 -4.00 20.71 -0.91
C ILE A 126 -3.33 21.49 0.21
#